data_AF-A0A2D4F3B2-F1
#
_entry.id   AF-A0A2D4F3B2-F1
#
_cell.length_a   1.000
_cell.length_b   1.000
_cell.length_c   1.000
_cell.angle_alpha   90.00
_cell.angle_beta   90.00
_cell.angle_gamma   90.00
#
_symmetry.space_group_name_H-M   'P 1'
#
loop_
_entity.id
_entity.type
_entity.pdbx_description
1 polymer ?
#
loop_
_entity_poly.entity_id
_entity_poly.type
_entity_poly.pdbx_seq_one_letter_code
_entity_poly.pdbx_strand_id
1 'polypeptide(L)'
;VMALASFSAITIKAEEALKPEEKKAEIALRKAHQSDAWAIRAVTAASFFTRSSLRWLRHLKDTIPNSNIRAHQDIAKLIAAAEFSAQAMASQVTAHRLL
;
A
#
# COMPACT_ATOMS: atom_id res chain seq x y z
N VAL A 1 -19.94 5.12 0.62
CA VAL A 1 -19.23 5.66 1.80
C VAL A 1 -19.82 5.00 3.03
N MET A 2 -19.11 4.09 3.67
CA MET A 2 -19.45 3.63 5.02
C MET A 2 -18.28 3.99 5.93
N ALA A 3 -18.41 5.11 6.62
CA ALA A 3 -17.53 5.45 7.72
C ALA A 3 -18.04 4.67 8.95
N LEU A 4 -17.38 3.55 9.26
CA LEU A 4 -17.54 2.91 10.56
C LEU A 4 -16.80 3.78 11.58
N ALA A 5 -17.46 4.83 12.04
CA ALA A 5 -16.99 5.64 13.15
C ALA A 5 -17.24 4.86 14.44
N SER A 6 -16.34 3.95 14.79
CA SER A 6 -16.23 3.47 16.17
C SER A 6 -15.54 4.58 16.97
N PHE A 7 -16.30 5.61 17.34
CA PHE A 7 -15.86 6.56 18.35
C PHE A 7 -15.91 5.80 19.68
N SER A 8 -14.76 5.33 20.16
CA SER A 8 -14.66 4.77 21.50
C SER A 8 -14.84 5.92 22.49
N ALA A 9 -16.08 6.25 22.81
CA ALA A 9 -16.47 7.00 24.01
C ALA A 9 -16.26 6.15 25.28
N ILE A 10 -15.24 5.29 25.30
CA ILE A 10 -14.86 4.51 26.47
C ILE A 10 -13.84 5.36 27.23
N THR A 11 -14.41 6.20 28.08
CA THR A 11 -13.85 6.62 29.37
C THR A 11 -12.50 7.35 29.35
N ILE A 12 -12.59 8.66 29.17
CA ILE A 12 -11.64 9.66 29.69
C ILE A 12 -11.36 9.47 31.21
N LYS A 13 -12.22 8.72 31.91
CA LYS A 13 -12.09 8.42 33.36
C LYS A 13 -11.11 7.29 33.71
N ALA A 14 -10.59 6.53 32.74
CA ALA A 14 -9.60 5.47 32.96
C ALA A 14 -8.15 5.93 32.74
N GLU A 15 -7.97 7.16 32.24
CA GLU A 15 -6.68 7.73 31.83
C GLU A 15 -5.73 8.00 33.02
N GLU A 16 -6.26 8.02 34.26
CA GLU A 16 -5.52 8.25 35.51
C GLU A 16 -5.09 6.98 36.26
N ALA A 17 -5.41 5.77 35.78
CA ALA A 17 -5.22 4.52 36.55
C ALA A 17 -4.13 3.57 36.02
N LEU A 18 -3.52 3.85 34.86
CA LEU A 18 -2.48 2.99 34.28
C LEU A 18 -1.13 3.22 34.97
N LYS A 19 -0.46 2.13 35.34
CA LYS A 19 0.91 2.20 35.86
C LYS A 19 1.83 2.80 34.77
N PRO A 20 2.92 3.47 35.15
CA PRO A 20 3.82 4.12 34.18
C PRO A 20 4.36 3.15 33.11
N GLU A 21 4.53 1.87 33.45
CA GLU A 21 4.93 0.83 32.49
C GLU A 21 3.82 0.45 31.50
N GLU A 22 2.56 0.42 31.95
CA GLU A 22 1.40 0.14 31.09
C GLU A 22 1.17 1.30 30.11
N LYS A 23 1.37 2.54 30.56
CA LYS A 23 1.31 3.73 29.69
C LYS A 23 2.39 3.70 28.60
N LYS A 24 3.62 3.26 28.92
CA LYS A 24 4.69 3.08 27.93
C LYS A 24 4.32 1.99 26.91
N ALA A 25 3.75 0.88 27.37
CA ALA A 25 3.30 -0.20 26.51
C ALA A 25 2.15 0.25 25.57
N GLU A 26 1.19 1.02 26.08
CA GLU A 26 0.12 1.58 25.25
C GLU A 26 0.66 2.52 24.16
N ILE A 27 1.60 3.41 24.51
CA ILE A 27 2.22 4.31 23.54
C ILE A 27 3.00 3.51 22.47
N ALA A 28 3.72 2.47 22.88
CA ALA A 28 4.43 1.59 21.96
C ALA A 28 3.45 0.89 21.00
N LEU A 29 2.33 0.38 21.52
CA LEU A 29 1.27 -0.25 20.72
C LEU A 29 0.64 0.74 19.72
N ARG A 30 0.31 1.97 20.15
CA ARG A 30 -0.22 3.00 19.24
C ARG A 30 0.77 3.32 18.11
N LYS A 31 2.05 3.44 18.43
CA LYS A 31 3.11 3.69 17.42
C LYS A 31 3.24 2.53 16.44
N ALA A 32 3.18 1.29 16.92
CA ALA A 32 3.19 0.10 16.07
C ALA A 32 1.99 0.11 15.10
N HIS A 33 0.76 0.31 15.61
CA HIS A 33 -0.43 0.40 14.76
C HIS A 33 -0.38 1.53 13.74
N GLN A 34 0.17 2.69 14.11
CA GLN A 34 0.37 3.79 13.16
C GLN A 34 1.37 3.42 12.06
N SER A 35 2.46 2.74 12.42
CA SER A 35 3.44 2.22 11.45
C SER A 35 2.80 1.23 10.49
N ASP A 36 2.02 0.27 11.00
CA ASP A 36 1.31 -0.72 10.17
C ASP A 36 0.29 -0.07 9.25
N ALA A 37 -0.48 0.91 9.76
CA ALA A 37 -1.42 1.66 8.94
C ALA A 37 -0.71 2.43 7.81
N TRP A 38 0.46 3.01 8.07
CA TRP A 38 1.28 3.64 7.03
C TRP A 38 1.82 2.63 6.02
N ALA A 39 2.29 1.46 6.46
CA ALA A 39 2.76 0.40 5.58
C ALA A 39 1.64 -0.10 4.64
N ILE A 40 0.43 -0.35 5.18
CA ILE A 40 -0.74 -0.74 4.38
C ILE A 40 -1.09 0.33 3.36
N ARG A 41 -1.10 1.60 3.75
CA ARG A 41 -1.36 2.72 2.83
C ARG A 41 -0.31 2.80 1.74
N ALA A 42 0.97 2.65 2.07
CA ALA A 42 2.07 2.69 1.12
C ALA A 42 1.98 1.55 0.09
N VAL A 43 1.75 0.32 0.55
CA VAL A 43 1.59 -0.86 -0.33
C VAL A 43 0.35 -0.71 -1.21
N THR A 44 -0.76 -0.20 -0.67
CA THR A 44 -1.98 0.04 -1.44
C THR A 44 -1.76 1.10 -2.53
N ALA A 45 -1.10 2.21 -2.18
CA ALA A 45 -0.77 3.27 -3.13
C ALA A 45 0.18 2.78 -4.23
N ALA A 46 1.24 2.04 -3.87
CA ALA A 46 2.16 1.44 -4.83
C ALA A 46 1.45 0.45 -5.76
N SER A 47 0.58 -0.40 -5.21
CA SER A 47 -0.21 -1.36 -5.98
C SER A 47 -1.17 -0.67 -6.96
N PHE A 48 -1.83 0.41 -6.54
CA PHE A 48 -2.68 1.21 -7.41
C PHE A 48 -1.87 1.89 -8.53
N PHE A 49 -0.72 2.46 -8.20
CA PHE A 49 0.17 3.11 -9.15
C PHE A 49 0.65 2.11 -10.21
N THR A 50 1.17 0.95 -9.82
CA THR A 50 1.65 -0.09 -10.76
C THR A 50 0.55 -0.60 -11.68
N ARG A 51 -0.67 -0.83 -11.18
CA ARG A 51 -1.79 -1.26 -12.03
C ARG A 51 -2.22 -0.18 -13.02
N SER A 52 -2.26 1.08 -12.55
CA SER A 52 -2.64 2.22 -13.38
C SER A 52 -1.61 2.52 -14.45
N SER A 53 -0.32 2.51 -14.10
CA SER A 53 0.79 2.71 -15.03
C SER A 53 0.85 1.59 -16.08
N LEU A 54 0.61 0.33 -15.69
CA LEU A 54 0.54 -0.79 -16.63
C LEU A 54 -0.58 -0.62 -17.66
N ARG A 55 -1.77 -0.19 -17.23
CA ARG A 55 -2.89 0.11 -18.14
C ARG A 55 -2.53 1.24 -19.10
N TRP A 56 -1.91 2.29 -18.59
CA TRP A 56 -1.46 3.42 -19.39
C TRP A 56 -0.37 3.02 -20.39
N LEU A 57 0.62 2.23 -19.99
CA LEU A 57 1.70 1.73 -20.86
C LEU A 57 1.17 0.85 -21.99
N ARG A 58 0.21 -0.03 -21.69
CA ARG A 58 -0.44 -0.85 -22.72
C ARG A 58 -1.17 0.02 -23.74
N HIS A 59 -1.94 0.99 -23.26
CA HIS A 59 -2.60 1.96 -24.15
C HIS A 59 -1.59 2.76 -24.97
N LEU A 60 -0.50 3.24 -24.37
CA LEU A 60 0.54 3.99 -25.06
C LEU A 60 1.20 3.15 -26.18
N LYS A 61 1.46 1.87 -25.90
CA LYS A 61 2.00 0.93 -26.89
C LYS A 61 1.10 0.82 -28.11
N ASP A 62 -0.22 0.78 -27.91
CA ASP A 62 -1.19 0.63 -29.00
C ASP A 62 -1.40 1.93 -29.81
N THR A 63 -1.12 3.09 -29.20
CA THR A 63 -1.32 4.41 -29.83
C THR A 63 -0.09 4.92 -30.58
N ILE A 64 1.12 4.47 -30.24
CA ILE A 64 2.34 4.93 -30.91
C ILE A 64 2.44 4.34 -32.33
N PRO A 65 2.90 5.12 -33.33
CA PRO A 65 3.12 4.60 -34.68
C PRO A 65 4.05 3.38 -34.70
N ASN A 66 3.63 2.30 -35.38
CA ASN A 66 4.40 1.05 -35.51
C ASN A 66 5.80 1.23 -36.13
N SER A 67 6.04 2.34 -36.86
CA SER A 67 7.35 2.70 -37.38
C SER A 67 8.37 3.03 -36.28
N ASN A 68 7.91 3.40 -35.08
CA ASN A 68 8.78 3.69 -33.95
C ASN A 68 9.11 2.41 -33.16
N ILE A 69 9.96 1.58 -33.75
CA ILE A 69 10.36 0.27 -33.21
C ILE A 69 11.01 0.42 -31.82
N ARG A 70 11.84 1.45 -31.63
CA ARG A 70 12.52 1.71 -30.35
C ARG A 70 11.52 1.98 -29.23
N ALA A 71 10.54 2.85 -29.46
CA ALA A 71 9.52 3.16 -28.46
C ALA A 71 8.70 1.91 -28.06
N HIS A 72 8.36 1.05 -29.03
CA HIS A 72 7.68 -0.21 -28.75
C HIS A 72 8.52 -1.14 -27.86
N GLN A 73 9.81 -1.26 -28.14
CA GLN A 73 10.73 -2.07 -27.35
C GLN A 73 10.88 -1.53 -25.92
N ASP A 74 11.03 -0.22 -25.76
CA ASP A 74 11.20 0.39 -24.44
C ASP A 74 9.91 0.29 -23.61
N ILE A 75 8.74 0.48 -24.22
CA ILE A 75 7.46 0.26 -23.54
C ILE A 75 7.27 -1.21 -23.16
N ALA A 76 7.66 -2.16 -24.01
CA ALA A 76 7.60 -3.58 -23.69
C ALA A 76 8.47 -3.93 -22.46
N LYS A 77 9.67 -3.36 -22.36
CA LYS A 77 10.54 -3.51 -21.17
C LYS A 77 9.88 -2.93 -19.92
N LEU A 78 9.27 -1.74 -20.01
CA LEU A 78 8.57 -1.11 -18.90
C LEU A 78 7.35 -1.93 -18.44
N ILE A 79 6.61 -2.52 -19.36
CA ILE A 79 5.49 -3.43 -19.06
C ILE A 79 6.00 -4.65 -18.29
N ALA A 80 7.06 -5.31 -18.78
CA ALA A 80 7.63 -6.48 -18.13
C ALA A 80 8.15 -6.16 -16.71
N ALA A 81 8.82 -5.03 -16.54
CA ALA A 81 9.27 -4.57 -15.23
C ALA A 81 8.10 -4.28 -14.26
N ALA A 82 7.04 -3.61 -14.74
CA ALA A 82 5.86 -3.31 -13.95
C ALA A 82 5.09 -4.58 -13.54
N GLU A 83 4.99 -5.58 -14.43
CA GLU A 83 4.37 -6.88 -14.14
C GLU A 83 5.16 -7.65 -13.07
N PHE A 84 6.49 -7.64 -13.16
CA PHE A 84 7.35 -8.22 -12.14
C PHE A 84 7.17 -7.54 -10.78
N SER A 85 7.13 -6.20 -10.74
CA SER A 85 6.88 -5.45 -9.50
C SER A 85 5.49 -5.74 -8.92
N ALA A 86 4.46 -5.88 -9.77
CA ALA A 86 3.11 -6.23 -9.32
C ALA A 86 3.07 -7.61 -8.64
N GLN A 87 3.77 -8.60 -9.21
CA GLN A 87 3.86 -9.94 -8.65
C GLN A 87 4.62 -9.96 -7.31
N ALA A 88 5.71 -9.20 -7.21
CA ALA A 88 6.47 -9.07 -5.97
C ALA A 88 5.65 -8.41 -4.84
N MET A 89 4.83 -7.40 -5.15
CA MET A 89 3.94 -6.80 -4.14
C MET A 89 2.84 -7.75 -3.69
N ALA A 90 2.30 -8.59 -4.59
CA ALA A 90 1.31 -9.60 -4.22
C ALA A 90 1.87 -10.63 -3.23
N SER A 91 3.14 -11.04 -3.39
CA SER A 91 3.78 -11.96 -2.44
C SER A 91 4.02 -11.31 -1.07
N GLN A 92 4.43 -10.04 -1.02
CA GLN A 92 4.62 -9.29 0.24
C GLN A 92 3.32 -9.13 1.03
N VAL A 93 2.21 -8.79 0.34
CA VAL A 93 0.88 -8.72 0.98
C VAL A 93 0.45 -10.07 1.52
N THR A 94 0.75 -11.16 0.81
CA THR A 94 0.40 -12.52 1.23
C THR A 94 1.21 -12.94 2.47
N ALA A 95 2.50 -12.61 2.52
CA ALA A 95 3.35 -12.86 3.70
C ALA A 95 2.88 -12.06 4.93
N HIS A 96 2.47 -10.80 4.76
CA HIS A 96 1.97 -9.99 5.88
C HIS A 96 0.61 -10.47 6.40
N ARG A 97 -0.19 -11.17 5.59
CA ARG A 97 -1.50 -11.70 5.97
C ARG A 97 -1.44 -13.07 6.66
N LEU A 98 -0.27 -13.71 6.67
CA LEU A 98 -0.02 -15.03 7.27
C LEU A 98 0.79 -14.96 8.58
N LEU A 99 1.12 -13.75 9.05
CA LEU A 99 1.73 -13.45 10.34
C LEU A 99 0.70 -12.73 11.23
#